data_AF-A0A482F1E5-F1
#
_entry.id   AF-A0A482F1E5-F1
#
_cell.length_a   1.000
_cell.length_b   1.000
_cell.length_c   1.000
_cell.angle_alpha   90.00
_cell.angle_beta   90.00
_cell.angle_gamma   90.00
#
_symmetry.space_group_name_H-M   'P 1'
#
loop_
_entity.id
_entity.type
_entity.pdbx_description
1 polymer ?
#
loop_
_entity_poly.entity_id
_entity_poly.type
_entity_poly.pdbx_seq_one_letter_code
_entity_poly.pdbx_strand_id
1 'polypeptide(L)'
;MKGLLIDVDFNTRERAGGIDPNDPGLECRAWQNLDTGKEIRIIKDDRDVTQYEGIDGITVLNSDAEINNAIDNNVPTRYSVDEDAIFKKSIDQKGLDLDNFPNDTQQMLEQLYENHGVKGISKSTPEHVG
;
A
#
# COMPACT_ATOMS: atom_id res chain seq x y z
N MET A 1 -16.16 8.22 -8.48
CA MET A 1 -15.35 9.23 -7.76
C MET A 1 -14.14 9.62 -8.60
N LYS A 2 -13.34 10.60 -8.15
CA LYS A 2 -12.04 10.95 -8.75
C LYS A 2 -10.91 10.79 -7.73
N GLY A 3 -9.70 10.62 -8.21
CA GLY A 3 -8.51 10.49 -7.39
C GLY A 3 -7.24 10.88 -8.11
N LEU A 4 -6.13 10.73 -7.41
CA LEU A 4 -4.78 10.99 -7.89
C LEU A 4 -3.91 9.78 -7.56
N LEU A 5 -3.12 9.32 -8.53
CA LEU A 5 -1.92 8.53 -8.29
C LEU A 5 -0.73 9.49 -8.25
N ILE A 6 0.04 9.45 -7.17
CA ILE A 6 1.06 10.44 -6.83
C ILE A 6 2.38 9.74 -6.57
N ASP A 7 3.45 10.27 -7.13
CA ASP A 7 4.82 9.88 -6.82
C ASP A 7 5.25 10.57 -5.52
N VAL A 8 5.79 9.79 -4.60
CA VAL A 8 6.13 10.20 -3.23
C VAL A 8 7.52 9.73 -2.88
N ASP A 9 8.36 10.65 -2.42
CA ASP A 9 9.57 10.30 -1.69
C ASP A 9 9.23 10.19 -0.20
N PHE A 10 9.12 8.96 0.30
CA PHE A 10 8.77 8.73 1.70
C PHE A 10 9.89 9.08 2.68
N ASN A 11 11.15 9.26 2.22
CA ASN A 11 12.25 9.69 3.07
C ASN A 11 12.14 11.17 3.40
N THR A 12 11.82 11.99 2.39
CA THR A 12 11.66 13.45 2.54
C THR A 12 10.21 13.84 2.86
N ARG A 13 9.26 12.94 2.62
CA ARG A 13 7.81 13.13 2.67
C ARG A 13 7.27 14.06 1.57
N GLU A 14 8.06 14.31 0.53
CA GLU A 14 7.68 15.14 -0.60
C GLU A 14 6.77 14.37 -1.56
N ARG A 15 5.75 15.06 -2.06
CA ARG A 15 4.83 14.56 -3.09
C ARG A 15 5.04 15.33 -4.37
N ALA A 16 4.90 14.65 -5.50
CA ALA A 16 4.86 15.27 -6.81
C ALA A 16 3.87 16.46 -6.83
N GLY A 17 4.21 17.51 -7.57
CA GLY A 17 3.45 18.75 -7.63
C GLY A 17 3.41 19.58 -6.34
N GLY A 18 4.16 19.20 -5.30
CA GLY A 18 4.13 19.90 -4.02
C GLY A 18 2.81 19.73 -3.27
N ILE A 19 2.09 18.61 -3.52
CA ILE A 19 0.83 18.31 -2.83
C ILE A 19 1.07 18.25 -1.32
N ASP A 20 0.25 19.00 -0.57
CA ASP A 20 0.30 18.98 0.89
C ASP A 20 -0.11 17.59 1.41
N PRO A 21 0.76 16.90 2.20
CA PRO A 21 0.40 15.65 2.87
C PRO A 21 -0.89 15.74 3.69
N ASN A 22 -1.23 16.92 4.20
CA ASN A 22 -2.36 17.17 5.09
C ASN A 22 -3.56 17.81 4.39
N ASP A 23 -3.58 17.84 3.05
CA ASP A 23 -4.70 18.40 2.30
C ASP A 23 -6.02 17.73 2.70
N PRO A 24 -6.97 18.47 3.32
CA PRO A 24 -8.19 17.90 3.86
C PRO A 24 -9.17 17.43 2.77
N GLY A 25 -9.00 17.86 1.52
CA GLY A 25 -9.81 17.38 0.40
C GLY A 25 -9.20 16.18 -0.33
N LEU A 26 -8.05 15.66 0.12
CA LEU A 26 -7.43 14.46 -0.41
C LEU A 26 -7.35 13.35 0.65
N GLU A 27 -8.23 12.35 0.56
CA GLU A 27 -8.29 11.21 1.48
C GLU A 27 -7.29 10.12 1.06
N CYS A 28 -6.41 9.70 1.99
CA CYS A 28 -5.52 8.55 1.80
C CYS A 28 -6.03 7.35 2.62
N ARG A 29 -6.32 6.23 1.95
CA ARG A 29 -6.83 4.99 2.59
C ARG A 29 -5.74 3.95 2.82
N ALA A 30 -4.55 4.39 3.23
CA ALA A 30 -3.35 3.55 3.29
C ALA A 30 -2.97 2.89 1.95
N TRP A 31 -3.46 3.43 0.83
CA TRP A 31 -3.08 3.02 -0.52
C TRP A 31 -1.73 3.62 -0.89
N GLN A 32 -0.69 3.03 -0.30
CA GLN A 32 0.69 3.45 -0.45
C GLN A 32 1.56 2.25 -0.79
N ASN A 33 2.53 2.48 -1.67
CA ASN A 33 3.62 1.58 -1.91
C ASN A 33 4.93 2.26 -1.54
N LEU A 34 5.41 1.92 -0.35
CA LEU A 34 6.64 2.46 0.22
C LEU A 34 7.89 2.02 -0.57
N ASP A 35 7.81 0.92 -1.31
CA ASP A 35 8.94 0.36 -2.06
C ASP A 35 9.13 1.07 -3.40
N THR A 36 8.03 1.48 -4.05
CA THR A 36 8.04 2.16 -5.36
C THR A 36 7.76 3.65 -5.29
N GLY A 37 7.45 4.19 -4.11
CA GLY A 37 7.17 5.61 -3.93
C GLY A 37 5.85 6.03 -4.56
N LYS A 38 4.78 5.24 -4.40
CA LYS A 38 3.45 5.56 -4.95
C LYS A 38 2.42 5.74 -3.85
N GLU A 39 1.50 6.68 -4.03
CA GLU A 39 0.38 6.95 -3.13
C GLU A 39 -0.88 7.25 -3.95
N ILE A 40 -2.01 6.67 -3.57
CA ILE A 40 -3.31 6.99 -4.17
C ILE A 40 -4.12 7.81 -3.16
N ARG A 41 -4.66 8.94 -3.61
CA ARG A 41 -5.59 9.76 -2.83
C ARG A 41 -6.91 9.94 -3.55
N ILE A 42 -8.01 9.90 -2.80
CA ILE A 42 -9.35 10.23 -3.30
C ILE A 42 -9.61 11.71 -3.12
N ILE A 43 -10.14 12.35 -4.15
CA ILE A 43 -10.60 13.73 -4.07
C ILE A 43 -11.99 13.75 -3.42
N LYS A 44 -12.10 14.48 -2.31
CA LYS A 44 -13.29 14.54 -1.44
C LYS A 44 -14.11 15.80 -1.59
N ASP A 45 -13.56 16.80 -2.26
CA ASP A 45 -14.23 18.03 -2.60
C ASP A 45 -14.44 18.11 -4.13
N ASP A 46 -15.21 19.09 -4.58
CA ASP A 46 -15.49 19.29 -6.01
C ASP A 46 -14.39 20.16 -6.68
N ARG A 47 -13.13 20.05 -6.23
CA ARG A 47 -12.03 20.86 -6.79
C ARG A 47 -11.81 20.56 -8.27
N ASP A 48 -11.30 21.56 -8.99
CA ASP A 48 -10.90 21.39 -10.39
C ASP A 48 -9.67 20.49 -10.48
N VAL A 49 -9.80 19.33 -11.11
CA VAL A 49 -8.71 18.34 -11.23
C VAL A 49 -7.71 18.70 -12.32
N THR A 50 -8.04 19.63 -13.21
CA THR A 50 -7.13 20.06 -14.29
C THR A 50 -5.86 20.72 -13.74
N GLN A 51 -5.91 21.23 -12.51
CA GLN A 51 -4.73 21.77 -11.81
C GLN A 51 -3.61 20.73 -11.60
N TYR A 52 -3.92 19.43 -11.71
CA TYR A 52 -2.97 18.33 -11.55
C TYR A 52 -2.52 17.74 -12.89
N GLU A 53 -3.12 18.13 -14.00
CA GLU A 53 -2.81 17.59 -15.31
C GLU A 53 -1.43 18.10 -15.79
N GLY A 54 -0.65 17.19 -16.37
CA GLY A 54 0.68 17.51 -16.91
C GLY A 54 1.77 17.77 -15.86
N ILE A 55 1.48 17.56 -14.57
CA ILE A 55 2.51 17.60 -13.53
C ILE A 55 3.22 16.24 -13.47
N ASP A 56 4.54 16.27 -13.64
CA ASP A 56 5.38 15.07 -13.52
C ASP A 56 5.18 14.38 -12.18
N GLY A 57 4.94 13.06 -12.23
CA GLY A 57 4.67 12.24 -11.04
C GLY A 57 3.22 12.31 -10.53
N ILE A 58 2.29 12.93 -11.26
CA ILE A 58 0.86 12.88 -10.95
C ILE A 58 0.08 12.28 -12.13
N THR A 59 -0.83 11.37 -11.82
CA THR A 59 -1.84 10.86 -12.76
C THR A 59 -3.24 11.09 -12.19
N VAL A 60 -4.09 11.76 -12.97
CA VAL A 60 -5.50 11.99 -12.62
C VAL A 60 -6.31 10.73 -12.91
N LEU A 61 -7.07 10.28 -11.92
CA LEU A 61 -7.97 9.12 -11.99
C LEU A 61 -9.41 9.64 -12.00
N ASN A 62 -10.09 9.53 -13.13
CA ASN A 62 -11.38 10.17 -13.40
C ASN A 62 -12.60 9.30 -13.05
N SER A 63 -12.38 8.04 -12.66
CA SER A 63 -13.46 7.11 -12.34
C SER A 63 -13.05 6.09 -11.28
N ASP A 64 -14.05 5.41 -10.70
CA ASP A 64 -13.83 4.31 -9.76
C ASP A 64 -13.08 3.15 -10.40
N ALA A 65 -13.32 2.89 -11.69
CA ALA A 65 -12.57 1.89 -12.46
C ALA A 65 -11.08 2.24 -12.58
N GLU A 66 -10.75 3.51 -12.84
CA GLU A 66 -9.36 3.96 -12.91
C GLU A 66 -8.68 3.94 -11.54
N ILE A 67 -9.40 4.28 -10.47
CA ILE A 67 -8.91 4.16 -9.09
C ILE A 67 -8.61 2.71 -8.75
N ASN A 68 -9.56 1.79 -9.01
CA ASN A 68 -9.38 0.38 -8.73
C ASN A 68 -8.22 -0.23 -9.53
N ASN A 69 -8.09 0.15 -10.80
CA ASN A 69 -6.95 -0.26 -11.62
C ASN A 69 -5.62 0.27 -11.06
N ALA A 70 -5.58 1.52 -10.59
CA ALA A 70 -4.39 2.08 -9.96
C ALA A 70 -4.04 1.33 -8.65
N ILE A 71 -5.04 0.98 -7.83
CA ILE A 71 -4.86 0.19 -6.61
C ILE A 71 -4.22 -1.17 -6.95
N ASP A 72 -4.81 -1.92 -7.89
CA ASP A 72 -4.35 -3.26 -8.27
C ASP A 72 -2.90 -3.29 -8.76
N ASN A 73 -2.48 -2.24 -9.49
CA ASN A 73 -1.15 -2.20 -10.08
C ASN A 73 -0.07 -1.56 -9.20
N ASN A 74 -0.46 -0.75 -8.21
CA ASN A 74 0.50 0.04 -7.45
C ASN A 74 0.53 -0.29 -5.98
N VAL A 75 -0.57 -0.74 -5.36
CA VAL A 75 -0.66 -0.95 -3.91
C VAL A 75 -0.53 -2.45 -3.61
N PRO A 76 0.58 -2.89 -2.99
CA PRO A 76 0.80 -4.29 -2.72
C PRO A 76 -0.05 -4.77 -1.55
N THR A 77 -0.40 -6.05 -1.57
CA THR A 77 -0.83 -6.74 -0.35
C THR A 77 0.33 -6.78 0.64
N ARG A 78 0.06 -6.52 1.91
CA ARG A 78 1.06 -6.53 2.98
C ARG A 78 0.80 -7.63 3.99
N TYR A 79 1.87 -8.16 4.54
CA TYR A 79 1.86 -9.12 5.63
C TYR A 79 2.59 -8.52 6.84
N SER A 80 2.01 -8.68 8.03
CA SER A 80 2.60 -8.21 9.28
C SER A 80 2.47 -9.25 10.39
N VAL A 81 3.42 -9.24 11.33
CA VAL A 81 3.33 -10.03 12.56
C VAL A 81 2.59 -9.20 13.59
N ASP A 82 1.32 -9.53 13.82
CA ASP A 82 0.47 -8.80 14.76
C ASP A 82 0.45 -9.45 16.16
N GLU A 83 0.77 -10.75 16.23
CA GLU A 83 0.79 -11.53 17.47
C GLU A 83 2.11 -12.30 17.63
N ASP A 84 3.17 -11.60 18.04
CA ASP A 84 4.54 -12.12 18.13
C ASP A 84 4.66 -13.45 18.90
N ALA A 85 3.95 -13.58 20.03
CA ALA A 85 3.97 -14.81 20.83
C ALA A 85 3.33 -16.01 20.09
N ILE A 86 2.26 -15.76 19.33
CA ILE A 86 1.61 -16.80 18.51
C ILE A 86 2.47 -17.14 17.32
N PHE A 87 3.08 -16.13 16.68
CA PHE A 87 4.00 -16.30 15.57
C PHE A 87 5.18 -17.20 15.95
N LYS A 88 5.94 -16.84 16.99
CA LYS A 88 7.09 -17.62 17.46
C LYS A 88 6.72 -19.07 17.79
N LYS A 89 5.64 -19.26 18.55
CA LYS A 89 5.15 -20.60 18.89
C LYS A 89 4.76 -21.40 17.63
N SER A 90 4.15 -20.75 16.64
CA SER A 90 3.76 -21.41 15.40
C SER A 90 4.98 -21.78 14.53
N ILE A 91 6.03 -20.98 14.52
CA ILE A 91 7.31 -21.29 13.85
C ILE A 91 7.93 -22.52 14.50
N ASP A 92 8.09 -22.52 15.83
CA ASP A 92 8.68 -23.61 16.60
C ASP A 92 7.90 -24.93 16.41
N GLN A 93 6.57 -24.88 16.51
CA GLN A 93 5.71 -26.06 16.34
C GLN A 93 5.79 -26.67 14.95
N LYS A 94 6.07 -25.86 13.92
CA LYS A 94 6.21 -26.32 12.55
C LYS A 94 7.65 -26.72 12.22
N GLY A 95 8.60 -26.52 13.14
CA GLY A 95 10.02 -26.80 12.92
C GLY A 95 10.61 -25.99 11.77
N LEU A 96 10.12 -24.78 11.56
CA LEU A 96 10.59 -23.90 10.48
C LEU A 96 11.83 -23.16 10.94
N ASP A 97 12.86 -23.19 10.10
CA ASP A 97 14.06 -22.37 10.26
C ASP A 97 13.94 -21.16 9.33
N LEU A 98 13.91 -19.97 9.92
CA LEU A 98 13.71 -18.70 9.21
C LEU A 98 14.86 -18.39 8.25
N ASP A 99 16.05 -18.96 8.47
CA ASP A 99 17.21 -18.79 7.57
C ASP A 99 16.99 -19.43 6.18
N ASN A 100 15.99 -20.32 6.05
CA ASN A 100 15.62 -20.92 4.76
C ASN A 100 14.65 -20.06 3.93
N PHE A 101 14.23 -18.90 4.44
CA PHE A 101 13.29 -18.02 3.77
C PHE A 101 14.00 -16.81 3.14
N PRO A 102 13.36 -16.10 2.19
CA PRO A 102 13.93 -14.90 1.61
C PRO A 102 14.31 -13.85 2.66
N ASN A 103 15.40 -13.12 2.43
CA ASN A 103 15.79 -11.98 3.28
C ASN A 103 14.81 -10.79 3.16
N ASP A 104 13.96 -10.79 2.13
CA ASP A 104 12.87 -9.82 2.02
C ASP A 104 11.76 -10.19 3.02
N THR A 105 11.50 -9.29 3.97
CA THR A 105 10.54 -9.55 5.05
C THR A 105 9.13 -9.79 4.53
N GLN A 106 8.68 -9.10 3.49
CA GLN A 106 7.32 -9.27 2.97
C GLN A 106 7.19 -10.63 2.27
N GLN A 107 8.16 -11.01 1.43
CA GLN A 107 8.17 -12.32 0.79
C GLN A 107 8.28 -13.47 1.81
N MET A 108 9.10 -13.30 2.85
CA MET A 108 9.19 -14.28 3.94
C MET A 108 7.83 -14.44 4.63
N LEU A 109 7.20 -13.34 5.05
CA LEU A 109 5.91 -13.41 5.77
C LEU A 109 4.79 -13.95 4.88
N GLU A 110 4.77 -13.60 3.59
CA GLU A 110 3.85 -14.18 2.62
C GLU A 110 4.01 -15.70 2.54
N GLN A 111 5.24 -16.21 2.35
CA GLN A 111 5.48 -17.66 2.29
C GLN A 111 5.09 -18.35 3.59
N LEU A 112 5.46 -17.78 4.74
CA LEU A 112 5.11 -18.32 6.06
C LEU A 112 3.58 -18.40 6.25
N TYR A 113 2.84 -17.37 5.81
CA TYR A 113 1.39 -17.33 5.89
C TYR A 113 0.71 -18.26 4.88
N GLU A 114 0.96 -18.08 3.59
CA GLU A 114 0.22 -18.76 2.51
C GLU A 114 0.64 -20.22 2.34
N ASN A 115 1.95 -20.52 2.43
CA ASN A 115 2.46 -21.86 2.12
C ASN A 115 2.63 -22.73 3.37
N HIS A 116 2.97 -22.12 4.50
CA HIS A 116 3.23 -22.84 5.74
C HIS A 116 2.12 -22.70 6.79
N GLY A 117 1.14 -21.82 6.58
CA GLY A 117 0.01 -21.61 7.49
C GLY A 117 0.44 -21.19 8.89
N VAL A 118 1.49 -20.39 9.00
CA VAL A 118 2.00 -19.82 10.26
C VAL A 118 0.95 -18.88 10.85
N LYS A 119 0.73 -18.99 12.16
CA LYS A 119 -0.24 -18.17 12.90
C LYS A 119 0.41 -16.89 13.42
N GLY A 120 -0.39 -15.90 13.79
CA GLY A 120 0.10 -14.60 14.29
C GLY A 120 0.59 -13.64 13.21
N ILE A 121 0.41 -14.00 11.94
CA ILE A 121 0.58 -13.10 10.78
C ILE A 121 -0.81 -12.69 10.30
N SER A 122 -0.98 -11.41 9.96
CA SER A 122 -2.15 -10.90 9.25
C SER A 122 -1.82 -10.55 7.80
N LYS A 123 -2.85 -10.56 6.96
CA LYS A 123 -2.81 -10.17 5.55
C LYS A 123 -3.71 -8.96 5.37
N SER A 124 -3.15 -7.88 4.84
CA SER A 124 -3.88 -6.66 4.49
C SER A 124 -3.85 -6.46 2.98
N THR A 125 -4.99 -6.66 2.35
CA THR A 125 -5.21 -6.38 0.93
C THR A 125 -5.85 -5.00 0.80
N PRO A 126 -5.41 -4.16 -0.15
CA PRO A 126 -6.05 -2.86 -0.37
C PRO A 126 -7.52 -3.03 -0.76
N GLU A 127 -8.38 -2.22 -0.14
CA GLU A 127 -9.81 -2.19 -0.47
C GLU A 127 -10.06 -1.46 -1.78
N HIS A 128 -11.01 -1.95 -2.59
CA HIS A 128 -11.49 -1.25 -3.78
C HIS A 128 -12.53 -0.19 -3.42
N VAL A 129 -12.67 0.80 -4.29
CA VAL A 129 -13.81 1.72 -4.28
C VAL A 129 -15.01 1.13 -5.02
N GLY A 130 -16.22 1.49 -4.59
CA GLY A 130 -17.49 1.04 -5.15
C GLY A 130 -18.42 2.18 -5.53
#